data_AF-A0A9X7DKN2-F1
#
_entry.id   AF-A0A9X7DKN2-F1
#
_cell.length_a   1.000
_cell.length_b   1.000
_cell.length_c   1.000
_cell.angle_alpha   90.00
_cell.angle_beta   90.00
_cell.angle_gamma   90.00
#
_symmetry.space_group_name_H-M   'P 1'
#
loop_
_entity.id
_entity.type
_entity.pdbx_description
1 polymer ?
#
loop_
_entity_poly.entity_id
_entity_poly.type
_entity_poly.pdbx_seq_one_letter_code
_entity_poly.pdbx_strand_id
1 'polypeptide(L)' 'MKKILLFSVSFIILFVALNVFSGMLLTVFYQPDIANQWSNISKLPNEVVFVENSSVSPFIITMLSVIIAFVIQNRFANAN' A
#
# COMPACT_ATOMS: atom_id res chain seq x y z
N MET A 1 -9.16 -3.81 -26.92
CA MET A 1 -7.79 -3.74 -26.40
C MET A 1 -7.39 -2.34 -25.93
N LYS A 2 -7.60 -1.26 -26.72
CA LYS A 2 -7.27 0.11 -26.29
C LYS A 2 -7.92 0.59 -24.98
N LYS A 3 -9.21 0.27 -24.75
CA LYS A 3 -9.95 0.70 -23.55
C LYS A 3 -9.44 0.06 -22.25
N ILE A 4 -9.08 -1.23 -22.31
CA ILE A 4 -8.50 -1.96 -21.17
C ILE A 4 -7.11 -1.41 -20.85
N LEU A 5 -6.28 -1.17 -21.87
CA LEU A 5 -4.94 -0.61 -21.67
C LEU A 5 -5.01 0.79 -21.03
N LEU A 6 -5.92 1.65 -21.51
CA LEU A 6 -6.15 2.98 -20.94
C LEU A 6 -6.58 2.90 -19.47
N PHE A 7 -7.48 1.97 -19.13
CA PHE A 7 -7.90 1.75 -17.75
C PHE A 7 -6.74 1.26 -16.88
N SER A 8 -5.99 0.25 -17.32
CA SER A 8 -4.88 -0.31 -16.55
C SER A 8 -3.82 0.75 -16.26
N VAL A 9 -3.45 1.57 -17.24
CA VAL A 9 -2.49 2.66 -17.05
C VAL A 9 -3.02 3.69 -16.06
N SER A 10 -4.30 4.08 -16.19
CA SER A 10 -4.92 5.03 -15.27
C SER A 10 -5.01 4.50 -13.84
N PHE A 11 -5.34 3.22 -13.67
CA PHE A 11 -5.38 2.54 -12.38
C PHE A 11 -4.01 2.51 -11.72
N ILE A 12 -2.95 2.14 -12.45
CA ILE A 12 -1.58 2.10 -11.90
C ILE A 12 -1.15 3.48 -11.40
N ILE A 13 -1.37 4.54 -12.20
CA ILE A 13 -1.01 5.90 -11.82
C ILE A 13 -1.74 6.32 -10.54
N LEU A 14 -3.06 6.11 -10.47
CA LEU A 14 -3.86 6.46 -9.31
C LEU A 14 -3.48 5.63 -8.07
N PHE A 15 -3.22 4.33 -8.26
CA PHE A 15 -2.80 3.43 -7.20
C PHE A 15 -1.48 3.88 -6.58
N VAL A 16 -0.48 4.22 -7.40
CA VAL A 16 0.81 4.73 -6.90
C VAL A 16 0.61 6.06 -6.17
N ALA A 17 -0.16 6.98 -6.73
CA ALA A 17 -0.41 8.28 -6.10
C ALA A 17 -1.07 8.12 -4.72
N LEU A 18 -2.07 7.26 -4.60
CA LEU A 18 -2.76 6.97 -3.33
C LEU A 18 -1.84 6.28 -2.31
N ASN A 19 -0.98 5.36 -2.73
CA ASN A 19 -0.02 4.70 -1.83
C ASN A 19 1.01 5.70 -1.30
N VAL A 20 1.57 6.55 -2.17
CA VAL A 20 2.51 7.60 -1.76
C VAL A 20 1.83 8.58 -0.79
N PHE A 21 0.63 9.02 -1.11
CA PHE A 21 -0.13 9.92 -0.24
C PHE A 21 -0.46 9.28 1.11
N SER A 22 -0.90 8.02 1.13
CA SER A 22 -1.15 7.27 2.37
C SER A 22 0.13 7.13 3.20
N GLY A 23 1.25 6.82 2.56
CA GLY A 23 2.56 6.76 3.22
C GLY A 23 2.97 8.09 3.83
N MET A 24 2.71 9.21 3.14
CA MET A 24 2.95 10.56 3.67
C MET A 24 2.05 10.87 4.86
N LEU A 25 0.77 10.46 4.84
CA LEU A 25 -0.10 10.63 6.00
C LEU A 25 0.44 9.83 7.20
N LEU A 26 0.86 8.59 6.97
CA LEU A 26 1.42 7.75 8.02
C LEU A 26 2.66 8.39 8.65
N THR A 27 3.55 9.00 7.87
CA THR A 27 4.73 9.69 8.42
C THR A 27 4.37 10.98 9.16
N VAL A 28 3.36 11.73 8.70
CA VAL A 28 2.88 12.94 9.38
C VAL A 28 2.28 12.61 10.74
N PHE A 29 1.54 11.52 10.85
CA PHE A 29 0.92 11.08 12.11
C PHE A 29 1.81 10.17 12.95
N TYR A 30 3.01 9.82 12.47
CA TYR A 30 3.94 8.97 13.21
C TYR A 30 4.61 9.77 14.34
N GLN A 31 4.39 9.34 15.57
CA GLN A 31 5.08 9.91 16.74
C GLN A 31 6.25 8.99 17.14
N PRO A 32 7.51 9.42 16.96
CA PRO A 32 8.67 8.59 17.28
C PRO A 32 8.84 8.48 18.80
N ASP A 33 8.77 7.26 19.33
CA ASP A 33 9.04 6.97 20.74
C ASP A 33 10.53 6.69 20.96
N ILE A 34 11.32 7.76 20.96
CA ILE A 34 12.78 7.69 21.06
C ILE A 34 13.21 7.18 22.44
N ALA A 35 12.49 7.54 23.51
CA ALA A 35 12.86 7.21 24.89
C ALA A 35 12.73 5.71 25.18
N ASN A 36 11.64 5.07 24.73
CA ASN A 36 11.46 3.64 24.93
C ASN A 36 12.25 2.81 23.92
N GLN A 37 12.52 3.33 22.71
CA GLN A 37 13.36 2.63 21.74
C GLN A 37 14.85 2.68 22.10
N TRP A 38 15.33 3.78 22.69
CA TRP A 38 16.74 3.93 23.08
C TRP A 38 17.18 2.93 24.15
N SER A 39 16.31 2.64 25.13
CA SER A 39 16.59 1.62 26.16
C SER A 39 16.65 0.19 25.63
N ASN A 40 16.06 -0.06 24.46
CA ASN A 40 16.06 -1.35 23.78
C ASN A 40 17.19 -1.51 22.75
N ILE A 41 18.02 -0.48 22.51
CA ILE A 41 19.16 -0.53 21.56
C ILE A 41 20.17 -1.62 21.93
N SER A 42 20.38 -1.89 23.21
CA SER A 42 21.25 -2.98 23.68
C SER A 42 20.70 -4.38 23.38
N LYS A 43 19.41 -4.48 23.02
CA LYS A 43 18.72 -5.72 22.62
C LYS A 43 18.39 -5.75 21.13
N LEU A 44 18.74 -4.70 20.38
CA LEU A 44 18.50 -4.68 18.94
C LEU A 44 19.39 -5.77 18.29
N PRO A 45 18.83 -6.65 17.45
CA PRO A 45 19.63 -7.59 16.70
C PRO A 45 20.66 -6.83 15.85
N ASN A 46 21.88 -7.37 15.77
CA ASN A 46 22.96 -6.81 14.95
C ASN A 46 22.67 -6.89 13.43
N GLU A 47 21.54 -7.49 13.08
CA GLU A 47 21.01 -7.63 11.74
C GLU A 47 19.74 -6.77 11.63
N VAL A 48 19.68 -5.94 10.58
CA VAL A 48 18.51 -5.12 10.30
C VAL A 48 17.37 -6.05 9.87
N VAL A 49 16.39 -6.25 10.74
CA VAL A 49 15.15 -6.94 10.40
C VAL A 49 14.30 -5.97 9.55
N PHE A 50 14.41 -6.09 8.23
CA PHE A 50 13.70 -5.21 7.27
C PHE A 50 12.18 -5.43 7.23
N VAL A 51 11.66 -6.45 7.92
CA VAL A 51 10.26 -6.84 7.85
C VAL A 51 9.76 -7.15 9.25
N GLU A 52 9.01 -6.22 9.84
CA GLU A 52 7.97 -6.62 10.79
C GLU A 52 6.96 -7.46 10.01
N ASN A 53 6.67 -8.66 10.52
CA ASN A 53 5.81 -9.64 9.87
C ASN A 53 4.38 -9.10 9.80
N SER A 54 4.06 -8.27 8.80
CA SER A 54 2.67 -7.99 8.44
C SER A 54 2.03 -9.34 8.13
N SER A 55 0.97 -9.68 8.87
CA SER A 55 0.24 -10.93 8.65
C SER A 55 -0.36 -11.03 7.24
N VAL A 56 -0.45 -9.89 6.54
CA VAL A 56 -0.94 -9.79 5.17
C VAL A 56 0.16 -9.24 4.27
N SER A 57 0.55 -10.03 3.27
CA SER A 57 1.51 -9.61 2.26
C SER A 57 0.95 -8.43 1.44
N PRO A 58 1.73 -7.36 1.19
CA PRO A 58 1.34 -6.27 0.31
C PRO A 58 0.89 -6.74 -1.08
N PHE A 59 1.44 -7.87 -1.56
CA PHE A 59 1.05 -8.48 -2.81
C PHE A 59 -0.43 -8.91 -2.82
N ILE A 60 -0.92 -9.48 -1.72
CA ILE A 60 -2.32 -9.90 -1.59
C ILE A 60 -3.24 -8.69 -1.67
N ILE A 61 -2.88 -7.60 -0.99
CA ILE A 61 -3.65 -6.34 -1.00
C ILE A 61 -3.68 -5.74 -2.41
N THR A 62 -2.54 -5.75 -3.12
CA THR A 62 -2.48 -5.27 -4.50
C THR A 62 -3.36 -6.09 -5.45
N MET A 63 -3.37 -7.42 -5.35
CA MET A 63 -4.25 -8.27 -6.16
C MET A 63 -5.72 -7.98 -5.88
N LEU A 64 -6.11 -7.87 -4.61
CA LEU A 64 -7.50 -7.56 -4.25
C LEU A 64 -7.93 -6.20 -4.80
N SER A 65 -7.05 -5.19 -4.72
CA SER A 65 -7.32 -3.85 -5.25
C SER A 65 -7.62 -3.88 -6.76
N VAL A 66 -6.82 -4.64 -7.54
CA VAL A 66 -7.04 -4.80 -8.99
C VAL A 66 -8.38 -5.50 -9.28
N ILE A 67 -8.69 -6.57 -8.55
CA ILE A 67 -9.94 -7.32 -8.73
C ILE A 67 -11.15 -6.42 -8.44
N ILE A 68 -11.12 -5.71 -7.32
CA ILE A 68 -12.22 -4.81 -6.91
C ILE A 68 -12.39 -3.68 -7.94
N ALA A 69 -11.29 -3.05 -8.38
CA ALA A 69 -11.34 -1.97 -9.36
C ALA A 69 -11.93 -2.43 -10.69
N PHE A 70 -11.57 -3.63 -11.16
CA PHE A 70 -12.13 -4.21 -12.38
C PHE A 70 -13.63 -4.52 -12.24
N VAL A 71 -14.04 -5.09 -11.11
CA VAL A 71 -15.47 -5.38 -10.84
C VAL A 71 -16.29 -4.09 -10.81
N ILE A 72 -15.82 -3.05 -10.12
CA ILE A 72 -16.48 -1.75 -10.06
C ILE A 72 -16.60 -1.16 -11.46
N GLN A 73 -15.51 -1.13 -12.22
CA GLN A 73 -15.51 -0.61 -13.59
C GLN A 73 -16.55 -1.34 -14.47
N ASN A 74 -16.57 -2.68 -14.41
CA ASN A 74 -17.49 -3.48 -15.22
C ASN A 74 -18.96 -3.27 -14.82
N ARG A 75 -19.23 -3.04 -13.53
CA ARG A 75 -20.58 -2.71 -13.03
C ARG A 75 -21.05 -1.34 -13.51
N PHE A 76 -20.19 -0.33 -13.48
CA PHE A 76 -20.51 1.00 -14.02
C PHE A 76 -20.67 0.99 -15.54
N ALA A 77 -19.85 0.22 -16.26
CA ALA A 77 -19.94 0.12 -17.72
C ALA A 77 -21.23 -0.57 -18.21
N ASN A 78 -21.78 -1.52 -17.45
CA ASN A 78 -23.03 -2.22 -17.77
C ASN A 78 -24.30 -1.54 -17.22
N ALA A 79 -24.16 -0.47 -16.44
CA ALA A 79 -25.29 0.27 -15.85
C ALA A 79 -25.76 1.46 -16.72
N ASN A 80 -25.04 1.76 -17.81
CA ASN A 80 -25.38 2.73 -18.85
C ASN A 80 -25.78 2.00 -20.14
#